data_AF-A0A7S4JTB2-F1
#
_entry.id   AF-A0A7S4JTB2-F1
#
_cell.length_a   1.000
_cell.length_b   1.000
_cell.length_c   1.000
_cell.angle_alpha   90.00
_cell.angle_beta   90.00
_cell.angle_gamma   90.00
#
_symmetry.space_group_name_H-M   'P 1'
#
loop_
_entity.id
_entity.type
_entity.pdbx_description
1 polymer ?
#
loop_
_entity_poly.entity_id
_entity_poly.type
_entity_poly.pdbx_seq_one_letter_code
_entity_poly.pdbx_strand_id
1 'polypeptide(L)'
;AVDGAAAMGREVAGALPPVLPSGAELVVLLRDASLGLRDKNGTALPERAVLDRWFDAADAPVSHVLRAAFPSSSLMRLEAPSDLELELLDDSSAPLASSPFGAALEQVAANLSAGLRPARLAGRSVAEGLELLVRWLNAQPDEVLAGW
;
A
#
# COMPACT_ATOMS: atom_id res chain seq x y z
N ALA A 1 31.10 6.76 17.46
CA ALA A 1 30.59 6.34 16.15
C ALA A 1 29.06 6.19 16.19
N VAL A 2 28.34 7.23 16.65
CA VAL A 2 26.87 7.22 16.82
C VAL A 2 26.19 8.30 15.94
N ASP A 3 26.98 9.09 15.19
CA ASP A 3 26.45 10.22 14.40
C ASP A 3 25.98 9.86 12.98
N GLY A 4 26.28 8.66 12.47
CA GLY A 4 25.94 8.26 11.09
C GLY A 4 24.45 7.97 10.87
N ALA A 5 23.79 7.29 11.82
CA ALA A 5 22.38 6.91 11.69
C ALA A 5 21.42 8.10 11.89
N ALA A 6 21.79 9.04 12.75
CA ALA A 6 21.04 10.28 12.97
C ALA A 6 21.20 11.28 11.81
N ALA A 7 22.35 11.28 11.13
CA ALA A 7 22.59 12.06 9.92
C ALA A 7 21.78 11.51 8.73
N MET A 8 21.78 10.19 8.54
CA MET A 8 20.99 9.53 7.49
C MET A 8 19.47 9.72 7.69
N GLY A 9 18.99 9.65 8.95
CA GLY A 9 17.60 9.97 9.29
C GLY A 9 17.21 11.44 9.12
N ARG A 10 18.18 12.37 9.14
CA ARG A 10 17.96 13.81 8.88
C ARG A 10 18.04 14.17 7.40
N GLU A 11 18.88 13.50 6.62
CA GLU A 11 18.97 13.71 5.16
C GLU A 11 17.73 13.19 4.43
N VAL A 12 17.17 12.04 4.85
CA VAL A 12 15.91 11.54 4.27
C VAL A 12 14.73 12.44 4.63
N ALA A 13 14.77 13.13 5.78
CA ALA A 13 13.75 14.12 6.17
C ALA A 13 13.79 15.42 5.33
N GLY A 14 14.89 15.68 4.63
CA GLY A 14 15.03 16.82 3.70
C GLY A 14 14.37 16.62 2.33
N ALA A 15 14.00 15.38 2.00
CA ALA A 15 13.48 15.00 0.68
C ALA A 15 12.07 14.37 0.75
N LEU A 16 11.31 14.62 1.81
CA LEU A 16 9.90 14.23 1.81
C LEU A 16 9.12 15.20 0.91
N PRO A 17 8.29 14.69 -0.01
CA PRO A 17 7.51 15.55 -0.87
C PRO A 17 6.62 16.47 -0.03
N PRO A 18 6.41 17.73 -0.45
CA PRO A 18 5.69 18.74 0.33
C PRO A 18 4.20 18.42 0.55
N VAL A 19 3.70 17.33 -0.04
CA VAL A 19 2.28 16.98 -0.09
C VAL A 19 2.10 15.47 0.11
N LEU A 20 2.48 14.94 1.28
CA LEU A 20 1.87 13.68 1.70
C LEU A 20 0.48 14.02 2.24
N PRO A 21 -0.61 13.45 1.68
CA PRO A 21 -1.93 13.61 2.26
C PRO A 21 -1.88 13.13 3.71
N SER A 22 -2.17 14.02 4.66
CA SER A 22 -2.19 13.62 6.07
C SER A 22 -3.32 12.60 6.27
N GLY A 23 -2.98 11.42 6.81
CA GLY A 23 -3.95 10.36 7.06
C GLY A 23 -4.19 9.41 5.88
N ALA A 24 -3.17 9.17 5.05
CA ALA A 24 -3.19 8.09 4.06
C ALA A 24 -3.36 6.72 4.75
N GLU A 25 -4.12 5.83 4.11
CA GLU A 25 -4.28 4.43 4.52
C GLU A 25 -3.52 3.53 3.54
N LEU A 26 -2.79 2.55 4.06
CA LEU A 26 -2.12 1.53 3.26
C LEU A 26 -2.92 0.23 3.27
N VAL A 27 -3.47 -0.14 2.12
CA VAL A 27 -4.10 -1.45 1.92
C VAL A 27 -3.16 -2.35 1.13
N VAL A 28 -2.77 -3.48 1.71
CA VAL A 28 -1.98 -4.51 1.03
C VAL A 28 -2.93 -5.60 0.52
N LEU A 29 -2.99 -5.80 -0.79
CA LEU A 29 -3.80 -6.85 -1.40
C LEU A 29 -2.90 -8.03 -1.80
N LEU A 30 -3.09 -9.19 -1.19
CA LEU A 30 -2.45 -10.44 -1.60
C LEU A 30 -3.27 -11.07 -2.72
N ARG A 31 -2.73 -11.04 -3.93
CA ARG A 31 -3.28 -11.77 -5.06
C ARG A 31 -2.81 -13.22 -5.04
N ASP A 32 -3.60 -14.10 -5.64
CA ASP A 32 -3.32 -15.53 -5.76
C ASP A 32 -3.04 -16.18 -4.40
N ALA A 33 -3.75 -15.72 -3.36
CA ALA A 33 -3.49 -16.07 -1.97
C ALA A 33 -4.01 -17.47 -1.61
N SER A 34 -3.41 -18.50 -2.21
CA SER A 34 -3.78 -19.92 -2.08
C SER A 34 -3.46 -20.54 -0.73
N LEU A 35 -2.48 -19.97 -0.01
CA LEU A 35 -2.07 -20.44 1.32
C LEU A 35 -2.69 -19.58 2.41
N GLY A 36 -3.30 -20.24 3.40
CA GLY A 36 -3.76 -19.57 4.61
C GLY A 36 -2.58 -18.93 5.36
N LEU A 37 -2.79 -17.72 5.88
CA LEU A 37 -1.83 -17.04 6.73
C LEU A 37 -1.64 -17.84 8.02
N ARG A 38 -0.51 -18.53 8.17
CA ARG A 38 -0.21 -19.39 9.30
C ARG A 38 1.20 -19.15 9.83
N ASP A 39 1.41 -19.39 11.11
CA ASP A 39 2.75 -19.38 11.70
C ASP A 39 3.52 -20.69 11.44
N LYS A 40 4.77 -20.73 11.89
CA LYS A 40 5.65 -21.90 11.77
C LYS A 40 5.11 -23.18 12.45
N ASN A 41 4.11 -23.05 13.32
CA ASN A 41 3.47 -24.16 14.02
C ASN A 41 2.13 -24.54 13.37
N GLY A 42 1.75 -23.90 12.25
CA GLY A 42 0.49 -24.13 11.56
C GLY A 42 -0.71 -23.37 12.13
N THR A 43 -0.50 -22.50 13.13
CA THR A 43 -1.56 -21.70 13.74
C THR A 43 -2.00 -20.60 12.79
N ALA A 44 -3.31 -20.44 12.56
CA ALA A 44 -3.83 -19.34 11.75
C ALA A 44 -3.44 -17.99 12.35
N LEU A 45 -2.91 -17.09 11.51
CA LEU A 45 -2.52 -15.74 11.87
C LEU A 45 -3.59 -14.76 11.42
N PRO A 46 -3.99 -13.81 12.28
CA PRO A 46 -4.82 -12.70 11.84
C PRO A 46 -4.01 -11.80 10.90
N GLU A 47 -4.69 -11.20 9.93
CA GLU A 47 -4.13 -10.32 8.90
C GLU A 47 -3.25 -9.20 9.50
N ARG A 48 -3.70 -8.60 10.61
CA ARG A 48 -2.94 -7.57 11.32
C ARG A 48 -1.58 -8.07 11.83
N ALA A 49 -1.54 -9.27 12.39
CA ALA A 49 -0.29 -9.84 12.89
C ALA A 49 0.69 -10.17 11.77
N VAL A 50 0.19 -10.49 10.56
CA VAL A 50 1.04 -10.68 9.38
C VAL A 50 1.65 -9.37 8.93
N LEU A 51 0.86 -8.30 8.84
CA LEU A 51 1.37 -6.97 8.49
C LEU A 51 2.41 -6.47 9.49
N ASP A 52 2.12 -6.59 10.78
CA ASP A 52 3.06 -6.14 11.80
C ASP A 52 4.37 -6.92 11.71
N ARG A 53 4.33 -8.24 11.45
CA ARG A 53 5.53 -9.04 11.19
C ARG A 53 6.29 -8.60 9.94
N TRP A 54 5.62 -8.26 8.84
CA TRP A 54 6.29 -7.78 7.64
C TRP A 54 6.95 -6.42 7.84
N PHE A 55 6.28 -5.51 8.55
CA PHE A 55 6.84 -4.20 8.87
C PHE A 55 8.00 -4.34 9.85
N ASP A 56 7.93 -5.25 10.82
CA ASP A 56 9.01 -5.48 11.79
C ASP A 56 10.20 -6.26 11.19
N ALA A 57 9.96 -7.06 10.16
CA ALA A 57 11.01 -7.77 9.42
C ALA A 57 11.75 -6.88 8.41
N ALA A 58 11.18 -5.72 8.04
CA ALA A 58 11.88 -4.72 7.24
C ALA A 58 12.99 -4.05 8.05
N ASP A 59 14.01 -3.52 7.37
CA ASP A 59 15.04 -2.73 8.02
C ASP A 59 14.42 -1.61 8.87
N ALA A 60 14.97 -1.36 10.06
CA ALA A 60 14.38 -0.44 11.03
C ALA A 60 14.02 0.96 10.45
N PRO A 61 14.82 1.58 9.56
CA PRO A 61 14.45 2.82 8.90
C PRO A 61 13.20 2.69 8.02
N VAL A 62 13.08 1.60 7.25
CA VAL A 62 11.94 1.33 6.36
C VAL A 62 10.67 1.10 7.17
N SER A 63 10.76 0.29 8.23
CA SER A 63 9.66 0.06 9.16
C SER A 63 9.13 1.36 9.76
N HIS A 64 10.04 2.23 10.21
CA HIS A 64 9.68 3.53 10.77
C HIS A 64 8.99 4.41 9.74
N VAL A 65 9.52 4.50 8.51
CA VAL A 65 8.92 5.30 7.43
C VAL A 65 7.52 4.81 7.09
N LEU A 66 7.34 3.50 6.91
CA LEU A 66 6.03 2.92 6.59
C LEU A 66 5.00 3.22 7.68
N ARG A 67 5.35 3.02 8.95
CA ARG A 67 4.44 3.28 10.08
C ARG A 67 4.14 4.77 10.27
N ALA A 68 5.09 5.65 9.96
CA ALA A 68 4.90 7.10 10.03
C ALA A 68 4.06 7.64 8.87
N ALA A 69 4.29 7.14 7.65
CA ALA A 69 3.57 7.56 6.45
C ALA A 69 2.13 7.01 6.41
N PHE A 70 1.93 5.79 6.91
CA PHE A 70 0.65 5.08 6.87
C PHE A 70 0.21 4.67 8.29
N PRO A 71 -0.39 5.59 9.06
CA PRO A 71 -0.84 5.32 10.43
C PRO A 71 -1.95 4.26 10.49
N SER A 72 -2.68 4.06 9.39
CA SER A 72 -3.64 2.98 9.20
C SER A 72 -3.15 2.04 8.12
N SER A 73 -3.16 0.74 8.40
CA SER A 73 -2.82 -0.29 7.43
C SER A 73 -3.69 -1.54 7.59
N SER A 74 -4.09 -2.11 6.46
CA SER A 74 -4.92 -3.31 6.38
C SER A 74 -4.40 -4.28 5.32
N LEU A 75 -4.68 -5.56 5.52
CA LEU A 75 -4.28 -6.64 4.61
C LEU A 75 -5.56 -7.31 4.13
N MET A 76 -5.68 -7.44 2.82
CA MET A 76 -6.79 -8.12 2.17
C MET A 76 -6.23 -9.26 1.34
N ARG A 77 -7.05 -10.30 1.14
CA ARG A 77 -6.68 -11.47 0.37
C ARG A 77 -7.66 -11.66 -0.77
N LEU A 78 -7.11 -12.00 -1.93
CA LEU A 78 -7.85 -12.41 -3.10
C LEU A 78 -7.24 -13.71 -3.60
N GLU A 79 -8.06 -14.76 -3.69
CA GLU A 79 -7.62 -16.04 -4.22
C GLU A 79 -7.38 -15.95 -5.73
N ALA A 80 -6.64 -16.91 -6.28
CA ALA A 80 -6.42 -16.96 -7.72
C ALA A 80 -7.75 -17.27 -8.43
N PRO A 81 -8.06 -16.60 -9.56
CA PRO A 81 -9.16 -17.02 -10.39
C PRO A 81 -8.88 -18.41 -10.97
N SER A 82 -9.92 -19.22 -11.13
CA SER A 82 -9.88 -20.44 -11.92
C SER A 82 -9.71 -20.15 -13.41
N ASP A 83 -9.32 -21.16 -14.20
CA ASP A 83 -9.16 -21.03 -15.65
C ASP A 83 -10.45 -20.51 -16.32
N LEU A 84 -11.62 -20.99 -15.88
CA LEU A 84 -12.91 -20.50 -16.35
C LEU A 84 -13.13 -19.02 -15.98
N GLU A 85 -12.76 -18.61 -14.78
CA GLU A 85 -12.90 -17.21 -14.36
C GLU A 85 -11.92 -16.29 -15.10
N LEU A 86 -10.75 -16.79 -15.50
CA LEU A 86 -9.83 -16.06 -16.39
C LEU A 86 -10.43 -15.87 -17.79
N GLU A 87 -11.05 -16.91 -18.36
CA GLU A 87 -11.77 -16.78 -19.64
C GLU A 87 -12.91 -15.76 -19.54
N LEU A 88 -13.63 -15.72 -18.40
CA LEU A 88 -14.69 -14.73 -18.16
C LEU A 88 -14.14 -13.32 -17.92
N LEU A 89 -12.92 -13.16 -17.40
CA LEU A 89 -12.26 -11.85 -17.29
C LEU A 89 -11.89 -11.29 -18.67
N ASP A 90 -11.52 -12.15 -19.61
CA ASP A 90 -11.24 -11.77 -20.99
C ASP A 90 -12.52 -11.44 -21.77
N ASP A 91 -13.65 -12.06 -21.41
CA ASP A 91 -14.97 -11.76 -21.97
C ASP A 91 -15.76 -10.74 -21.12
N SER A 92 -15.54 -9.46 -21.41
CA SER A 92 -16.24 -8.32 -20.79
C SER A 92 -17.78 -8.34 -20.83
N SER A 93 -18.39 -9.28 -21.57
CA SER A 93 -19.84 -9.45 -21.65
C SER A 93 -20.43 -10.42 -20.63
N ALA A 94 -19.59 -11.24 -19.97
CA ALA A 94 -20.05 -12.27 -19.05
C ALA A 94 -19.97 -11.79 -17.58
N PRO A 95 -20.99 -12.07 -16.74
CA PRO A 95 -20.99 -11.63 -15.36
C PRO A 95 -20.04 -12.46 -14.51
N LEU A 96 -18.89 -11.89 -14.16
CA LEU A 96 -17.94 -12.47 -13.20
C LEU A 96 -18.55 -12.64 -11.80
N ALA A 97 -19.49 -11.78 -11.44
CA ALA A 97 -20.12 -11.68 -10.12
C ALA A 97 -20.72 -13.00 -9.59
N SER A 98 -21.15 -13.90 -10.49
CA SER A 98 -21.70 -15.20 -10.09
C SER A 98 -20.65 -16.23 -9.68
N SER A 99 -19.36 -15.94 -9.88
CA SER A 99 -18.27 -16.84 -9.54
C SER A 99 -17.73 -16.58 -8.12
N PRO A 100 -17.10 -17.56 -7.46
CA PRO A 100 -16.46 -17.35 -6.16
C PRO A 100 -15.40 -16.25 -6.19
N PHE A 101 -14.56 -16.20 -7.22
CA PHE A 101 -13.57 -15.14 -7.40
C PHE A 101 -14.25 -13.78 -7.60
N GLY A 102 -15.28 -13.69 -8.45
CA GLY A 102 -16.00 -12.46 -8.71
C GLY A 102 -16.68 -11.91 -7.46
N ALA A 103 -17.33 -12.77 -6.66
CA ALA A 103 -17.90 -12.39 -5.38
C ALA A 103 -16.84 -11.88 -4.39
N ALA A 104 -15.67 -12.54 -4.33
CA ALA A 104 -14.56 -12.09 -3.49
C ALA A 104 -13.99 -10.74 -3.97
N LEU A 105 -13.87 -10.55 -5.28
CA LEU A 105 -13.42 -9.30 -5.88
C LEU A 105 -14.41 -8.15 -5.59
N GLU A 106 -15.72 -8.39 -5.71
CA GLU A 106 -16.76 -7.43 -5.34
C GLU A 106 -16.68 -7.06 -3.87
N GLN A 107 -16.48 -8.04 -2.98
CA GLN A 107 -16.32 -7.79 -1.55
C GLN A 107 -15.08 -6.95 -1.25
N VAL A 108 -13.94 -7.22 -1.91
CA VAL A 108 -12.73 -6.40 -1.79
C VAL A 108 -12.98 -4.98 -2.29
N ALA A 109 -13.62 -4.83 -3.46
CA ALA A 109 -13.96 -3.53 -4.03
C ALA A 109 -14.92 -2.73 -3.13
N ALA A 110 -15.91 -3.39 -2.54
CA ALA A 110 -16.84 -2.79 -1.58
C ALA A 110 -16.12 -2.33 -0.31
N ASN A 111 -15.22 -3.15 0.25
CA ASN A 111 -14.44 -2.80 1.43
C ASN A 111 -13.53 -1.59 1.16
N LEU A 112 -12.83 -1.58 0.03
CA LEU A 112 -12.00 -0.45 -0.40
C LEU A 112 -12.83 0.83 -0.55
N SER A 113 -13.97 0.73 -1.23
CA SER A 113 -14.84 1.87 -1.52
C SER A 113 -15.49 2.45 -0.26
N ALA A 114 -15.90 1.59 0.68
CA ALA A 114 -16.47 2.01 1.97
C ALA A 114 -15.47 2.75 2.86
N GLY A 115 -14.17 2.45 2.70
CA GLY A 115 -13.08 3.11 3.42
C GLY A 115 -12.64 4.45 2.84
N LEU A 116 -13.11 4.82 1.63
CA LEU A 116 -12.66 6.03 0.95
C LEU A 116 -13.04 7.28 1.73
N ARG A 117 -12.03 8.10 2.02
CA ARG A 117 -12.18 9.42 2.63
C ARG A 117 -11.69 10.48 1.65
N PRO A 118 -12.33 11.65 1.57
CA PRO A 118 -11.80 12.76 0.80
C PRO A 118 -10.37 13.08 1.23
N ALA A 119 -9.47 13.20 0.24
CA ALA A 119 -8.08 13.54 0.51
C ALA A 119 -8.00 14.91 1.21
N ARG A 120 -7.36 14.94 2.38
CA ARG A 120 -7.14 16.18 3.14
C ARG A 120 -5.82 16.80 2.69
N LEU A 121 -5.93 17.76 1.78
CA LEU A 121 -4.77 18.43 1.18
C LEU A 121 -4.55 19.83 1.76
N ALA A 122 -4.50 20.00 3.09
CA ALA A 122 -4.15 21.26 3.77
C ALA A 122 -4.73 22.57 3.12
N GLY A 123 -5.97 22.54 2.64
CA GLY A 123 -6.64 23.68 1.98
C GLY A 123 -6.36 23.87 0.48
N ARG A 124 -5.66 22.94 -0.16
CA ARG A 124 -5.36 22.89 -1.60
C ARG A 124 -6.27 21.93 -2.34
N SER A 125 -6.45 22.15 -3.63
CA SER A 125 -7.08 21.15 -4.50
C SER A 125 -6.15 19.98 -4.80
N VAL A 126 -6.70 18.85 -5.25
CA VAL A 126 -5.92 17.70 -5.74
C VAL A 126 -4.99 18.11 -6.88
N ALA A 127 -5.48 18.96 -7.79
CA ALA A 127 -4.70 19.45 -8.92
C ALA A 127 -3.48 20.28 -8.46
N GLU A 128 -3.67 21.20 -7.50
CA GLU A 128 -2.59 22.01 -6.93
C GLU A 128 -1.56 21.16 -6.17
N GLY A 129 -2.02 20.16 -5.43
CA GLY A 129 -1.15 19.21 -4.74
C GLY A 129 -0.30 18.40 -5.72
N LEU A 130 -0.91 17.90 -6.80
CA LEU A 130 -0.22 17.15 -7.85
C LEU A 130 0.80 18.01 -8.59
N GLU A 131 0.44 19.25 -8.95
CA GLU A 131 1.35 20.17 -9.62
C GLU A 131 2.59 20.47 -8.77
N LEU A 132 2.41 20.68 -7.47
CA LEU A 132 3.53 20.84 -6.54
C LEU A 132 4.42 19.60 -6.47
N LEU A 133 3.82 18.40 -6.40
CA LEU A 133 4.56 17.15 -6.37
C LEU A 133 5.39 16.97 -7.65
N VAL A 134 4.79 17.21 -8.82
CA VAL A 134 5.47 17.11 -10.12
C VAL A 134 6.61 18.12 -10.22
N ARG A 135 6.37 19.38 -9.84
CA ARG A 135 7.42 20.41 -9.81
C ARG A 135 8.56 20.03 -8.88
N TRP A 136 8.24 19.46 -7.71
CA TRP A 136 9.23 19.00 -6.75
C TRP A 136 10.06 17.83 -7.31
N LEU A 137 9.43 16.81 -7.90
CA LEU A 137 10.10 15.67 -8.53
C LEU A 137 11.06 16.12 -9.65
N ASN A 138 10.61 17.03 -10.51
CA ASN A 138 11.43 17.56 -11.61
C ASN A 138 12.54 18.51 -11.16
N ALA A 139 12.53 18.97 -9.91
CA ALA A 139 13.57 19.81 -9.33
C ALA A 139 14.61 19.00 -8.53
N GLN A 140 14.43 17.67 -8.38
CA GLN A 140 15.40 16.82 -7.70
C GLN A 140 16.62 16.58 -8.62
N PRO A 141 17.86 16.68 -8.11
CA PRO A 141 19.04 16.33 -8.88
C PRO A 141 19.07 14.83 -9.19
N ASP A 142 19.64 14.43 -10.32
CA ASP A 142 19.67 13.04 -10.79
C ASP A 142 20.24 12.04 -9.76
N GLU A 143 21.19 12.50 -8.93
CA GLU A 143 21.79 11.72 -7.83
C GLU A 143 20.78 11.35 -6.73
N VAL A 144 19.77 12.19 -6.50
CA VAL A 144 18.69 11.93 -5.52
C VAL A 144 17.67 10.95 -6.08
N LEU A 145 17.48 10.86 -7.39
CA LEU A 145 16.56 9.90 -8.01
C LEU A 145 17.21 8.51 -8.25
N ALA A 146 18.53 8.47 -8.45
CA ALA A 146 19.28 7.23 -8.68
C ALA A 146 19.57 6.40 -7.40
N GLY A 147 19.32 6.98 -6.22
CA GLY A 147 19.53 6.35 -4.92
C GLY A 147 18.28 5.73 -4.27
N TRP A 148 17.14 5.71 -4.97
CA TRP A 148 15.88 5.08 -4.54
C TRP A 148 15.64 3.75 -5.26
#